data_AF-A0A2G7GV98-F1
#
_entry.id   AF-A0A2G7GV98-F1
#
_cell.length_a   1.000
_cell.length_b   1.000
_cell.length_c   1.000
_cell.angle_alpha   90.00
_cell.angle_beta   90.00
_cell.angle_gamma   90.00
#
_symmetry.space_group_name_H-M   'P 1'
#
loop_
_entity.id
_entity.type
_entity.pdbx_description
1 polymer ?
#
loop_
_entity_poly.entity_id
_entity_poly.type
_entity_poly.pdbx_seq_one_letter_code
_entity_poly.pdbx_strand_id
1 'polypeptide(L)'
;MTYPTPDLTLLLEAFRRNARVNDTLIAALTPGEFALSDGHGGWTVERHLRHMATFRVGWLWNMSRDHAMPLLNPDELDADGDPQWRWANAPATALPEALAAGDAAAVRAVEAHRASGEPFADPWNEGTYQSDPAQFLMHTIVHDSHHRGQILSLLRQGGRTPEQMDALDAHWAIWRE
;
A
#
# COMPACT_ATOMS: atom_id res chain seq x y z
N MET A 1 -8.74 -22.42 25.99
CA MET A 1 -8.88 -23.06 24.65
C MET A 1 -8.02 -22.24 23.72
N THR A 2 -6.81 -22.71 23.40
CA THR A 2 -5.90 -22.03 22.46
C THR A 2 -6.34 -22.42 21.06
N TYR A 3 -6.88 -21.46 20.31
CA TYR A 3 -7.11 -21.67 18.88
C TYR A 3 -5.75 -21.78 18.18
N PRO A 4 -5.60 -22.68 17.19
CA PRO A 4 -4.39 -22.69 16.38
C PRO A 4 -4.22 -21.32 15.73
N THR A 5 -2.99 -20.81 15.75
CA THR A 5 -2.64 -19.58 15.04
C THR A 5 -3.05 -19.73 13.56
N PRO A 6 -3.88 -18.83 13.01
CA PRO A 6 -4.37 -18.97 11.64
C PRO A 6 -3.21 -19.08 10.65
N ASP A 7 -3.27 -20.02 9.71
CA ASP A 7 -2.32 -20.13 8.61
C ASP A 7 -2.32 -18.85 7.75
N LEU A 8 -1.14 -18.34 7.41
CA LEU A 8 -0.97 -17.14 6.58
C LEU A 8 -1.04 -17.42 5.08
N THR A 9 -1.01 -18.68 4.65
CA THR A 9 -0.84 -19.04 3.22
C THR A 9 -1.82 -18.29 2.32
N LEU A 10 -3.12 -18.34 2.61
CA LEU A 10 -4.14 -17.65 1.83
C LEU A 10 -4.02 -16.12 1.92
N LEU A 11 -3.68 -15.58 3.08
CA LEU A 11 -3.53 -14.14 3.25
C LEU A 11 -2.32 -13.60 2.47
N LEU A 12 -1.17 -14.28 2.53
CA LEU A 12 0.02 -13.91 1.77
C LEU A 12 -0.22 -14.03 0.27
N GLU A 13 -0.97 -15.04 -0.16
CA GLU A 13 -1.42 -15.14 -1.54
C GLU A 13 -2.33 -13.97 -1.93
N ALA A 14 -3.34 -13.65 -1.13
CA ALA A 14 -4.23 -12.51 -1.35
C ALA A 14 -3.45 -11.18 -1.40
N PHE A 15 -2.43 -11.03 -0.55
CA PHE A 15 -1.56 -9.85 -0.52
C PHE A 15 -0.74 -9.72 -1.81
N ARG A 16 -0.17 -10.83 -2.31
CA ARG A 16 0.52 -10.86 -3.61
C ARG A 16 -0.41 -10.56 -4.79
N ARG A 17 -1.64 -11.08 -4.76
CA ARG A 17 -2.67 -10.77 -5.77
C ARG A 17 -3.03 -9.27 -5.74
N ASN A 18 -3.17 -8.68 -4.56
CA ASN A 18 -3.39 -7.24 -4.40
C ASN A 18 -2.24 -6.41 -5.01
N ALA A 19 -0.98 -6.78 -4.75
CA ALA A 19 0.18 -6.11 -5.35
C ALA A 19 0.14 -6.15 -6.90
N ARG A 20 -0.14 -7.33 -7.49
CA ARG A 20 -0.28 -7.47 -8.95
C ARG A 20 -1.41 -6.63 -9.54
N VAL A 21 -2.50 -6.44 -8.80
CA VAL A 21 -3.58 -5.55 -9.22
C VAL A 21 -3.14 -4.09 -9.23
N ASN A 22 -2.40 -3.66 -8.20
CA ASN A 22 -1.81 -2.32 -8.17
C ASN A 22 -0.85 -2.10 -9.34
N ASP A 23 0.03 -3.07 -9.62
CA ASP A 23 0.96 -3.01 -10.76
C ASP A 23 0.23 -2.91 -12.10
N THR A 24 -0.83 -3.71 -12.27
CA THR A 24 -1.66 -3.69 -13.49
C THR A 24 -2.32 -2.33 -13.70
N LEU A 25 -2.86 -1.74 -12.62
CA LEU A 25 -3.45 -0.40 -12.68
C LEU A 25 -2.40 0.65 -13.07
N ILE A 26 -1.25 0.66 -12.39
CA ILE A 26 -0.18 1.65 -12.64
C ILE A 26 0.36 1.52 -14.06
N ALA A 27 0.58 0.30 -14.54
CA ALA A 27 1.07 0.05 -15.90
C ALA A 27 0.10 0.53 -16.98
N ALA A 28 -1.20 0.61 -16.67
CA ALA A 28 -2.22 1.08 -17.60
C ALA A 28 -2.39 2.61 -17.61
N LEU A 29 -1.73 3.35 -16.72
CA LEU A 29 -1.81 4.81 -16.67
C LEU A 29 -0.90 5.46 -17.73
N THR A 30 -1.41 6.50 -18.38
CA THR A 30 -0.62 7.40 -19.21
C THR A 30 -0.01 8.52 -18.35
N PRO A 31 1.06 9.20 -18.81
CA PRO A 31 1.70 10.27 -18.04
C PRO A 31 0.74 11.41 -17.63
N GLY A 32 -0.23 11.76 -18.47
CA GLY A 32 -1.21 12.81 -18.18
C GLY A 32 -2.21 12.42 -17.09
N GLU A 33 -2.47 11.12 -16.91
CA GLU A 33 -3.49 10.65 -15.97
C GLU A 33 -3.06 10.72 -14.51
N PHE A 34 -1.76 10.73 -14.23
CA PHE A 34 -1.22 10.95 -12.88
C PHE A 34 -1.68 12.28 -12.26
N ALA A 35 -1.90 13.30 -13.10
CA ALA A 35 -2.33 14.63 -12.68
C ALA A 35 -3.86 14.79 -12.56
N LEU A 36 -4.66 13.79 -12.95
CA LEU A 36 -6.12 13.87 -12.84
C LEU A 36 -6.54 14.00 -11.38
N SER A 37 -7.47 14.91 -11.11
CA SER A 37 -8.15 15.10 -9.82
C SER A 37 -9.63 15.39 -10.07
N ASP A 38 -10.44 15.36 -9.01
CA ASP A 38 -11.86 15.68 -9.12
C ASP A 38 -12.14 17.18 -9.30
N GLY A 39 -11.14 18.06 -9.14
CA GLY A 39 -11.29 19.52 -9.20
C GLY A 39 -12.03 20.14 -8.01
N HIS A 40 -12.38 19.34 -6.99
CA HIS A 40 -13.18 19.74 -5.83
C HIS A 40 -12.42 19.59 -4.51
N GLY A 41 -11.08 19.57 -4.57
CA GLY A 41 -10.20 19.42 -3.41
C GLY A 41 -9.80 17.97 -3.11
N GLY A 42 -10.22 17.01 -3.94
CA GLY A 42 -9.74 15.64 -3.89
C GLY A 42 -8.28 15.50 -4.32
N TRP A 43 -7.72 14.31 -4.12
CA TRP A 43 -6.33 14.02 -4.46
C TRP A 43 -6.17 13.72 -5.95
N THR A 44 -4.96 13.94 -6.44
CA THR A 44 -4.60 13.45 -7.77
C THR A 44 -4.43 11.93 -7.76
N VAL A 45 -4.49 11.30 -8.94
CA VAL A 45 -4.15 9.87 -9.10
C VAL A 45 -2.77 9.57 -8.53
N GLU A 46 -1.77 10.41 -8.82
CA GLU A 46 -0.42 10.26 -8.25
C GLU A 46 -0.42 10.32 -6.73
N ARG A 47 -1.15 11.27 -6.13
CA ARG A 47 -1.22 11.41 -4.68
C ARG A 47 -1.88 10.21 -4.01
N HIS A 48 -2.91 9.61 -4.62
CA HIS A 48 -3.48 8.34 -4.16
C HIS A 48 -2.44 7.20 -4.18
N LEU A 49 -1.72 7.03 -5.29
CA LEU A 49 -0.71 5.97 -5.42
C LEU A 49 0.46 6.18 -4.46
N ARG A 50 0.94 7.42 -4.30
CA ARG A 50 1.95 7.76 -3.30
C ARG A 50 1.45 7.47 -1.90
N HIS A 51 0.21 7.80 -1.59
CA HIS A 51 -0.37 7.51 -0.28
C HIS A 51 -0.48 6.00 -0.02
N MET A 52 -0.87 5.19 -1.01
CA MET A 52 -0.81 3.74 -0.89
C MET A 52 0.61 3.26 -0.55
N ALA A 53 1.63 3.76 -1.24
CA ALA A 53 3.02 3.40 -0.95
C ALA A 53 3.48 3.88 0.43
N THR A 54 3.18 5.13 0.79
CA THR A 54 3.59 5.71 2.08
C THR A 54 2.81 5.15 3.27
N PHE A 55 1.62 4.59 3.04
CA PHE A 55 0.84 3.92 4.08
C PHE A 55 1.62 2.79 4.75
N ARG A 56 2.37 1.98 3.99
CA ARG A 56 3.18 0.90 4.56
C ARG A 56 4.27 1.45 5.46
N VAL A 57 5.06 2.41 4.95
CA VAL A 57 6.19 2.97 5.71
C VAL A 57 5.72 3.77 6.91
N GLY A 58 4.60 4.50 6.82
CA GLY A 58 4.04 5.26 7.95
C GLY A 58 3.60 4.35 9.09
N TRP A 59 2.88 3.26 8.79
CA TRP A 59 2.54 2.27 9.80
C TRP A 59 3.77 1.60 10.39
N LEU A 60 4.70 1.14 9.54
CA LEU A 60 5.95 0.51 9.99
C LEU A 60 6.80 1.44 10.84
N TRP A 61 6.88 2.73 10.51
CA TRP A 61 7.62 3.72 11.30
C TRP A 61 7.09 3.84 12.73
N ASN A 62 5.76 3.80 12.87
CA ASN A 62 5.11 3.84 14.16
C ASN A 62 5.26 2.54 14.95
N MET A 63 5.13 1.39 14.30
CA MET A 63 4.90 0.12 15.00
C MET A 63 6.05 -0.90 14.92
N SER A 64 7.00 -0.71 13.99
CA SER A 64 8.11 -1.64 13.73
C SER A 64 9.26 -0.94 12.97
N ARG A 65 9.93 0.01 13.64
CA ARG A 65 10.96 0.89 13.03
C ARG A 65 12.04 0.15 12.26
N ASP A 66 12.55 -0.96 12.78
CA ASP A 66 13.59 -1.76 12.11
C ASP A 66 13.18 -2.21 10.71
N HIS A 67 11.89 -2.52 10.52
CA HIS A 67 11.34 -2.91 9.22
C HIS A 67 11.03 -1.70 8.32
N ALA A 68 10.84 -0.51 8.90
CA ALA A 68 10.66 0.74 8.16
C ALA A 68 11.97 1.28 7.60
N MET A 69 13.09 1.14 8.34
CA MET A 69 14.39 1.75 7.99
C MET A 69 14.85 1.52 6.54
N PRO A 70 14.70 0.33 5.91
CA PRO A 70 15.09 0.14 4.51
C PRO A 70 14.28 0.97 3.49
N LEU A 71 13.15 1.54 3.90
CA LEU A 71 12.27 2.37 3.08
C LEU A 71 12.56 3.87 3.24
N LEU A 72 13.46 4.24 4.15
CA LEU A 72 13.73 5.61 4.56
C LEU A 72 15.14 6.02 4.12
N ASN A 73 15.34 7.33 3.94
CA ASN A 73 16.63 7.94 3.72
C ASN A 73 17.09 8.58 5.05
N PRO A 74 18.04 7.98 5.78
CA PRO A 74 18.47 8.50 7.08
C PRO A 74 19.21 9.84 6.99
N ASP A 75 19.68 10.21 5.79
CA ASP A 75 20.42 11.45 5.57
C ASP A 75 19.52 12.62 5.17
N GLU A 76 18.24 12.35 4.88
CA GLU A 76 17.24 13.37 4.53
C GLU A 76 16.14 13.36 5.59
N LEU A 77 16.11 14.40 6.45
CA LEU A 77 15.12 14.50 7.53
C LEU A 77 13.99 15.46 7.14
N ASP A 78 12.80 15.22 7.67
CA ASP A 78 11.67 16.14 7.58
C ASP A 78 11.73 17.24 8.66
N ALA A 79 10.66 18.04 8.77
CA ALA A 79 10.60 19.15 9.73
C ALA A 79 10.60 18.70 11.20
N ASP A 80 10.17 17.47 11.46
CA ASP A 80 10.11 16.88 12.80
C ASP A 80 11.41 16.12 13.14
N GLY A 81 12.34 16.03 12.18
CA GLY A 81 13.62 15.34 12.32
C GLY A 81 13.54 13.84 12.00
N ASP A 82 12.41 13.38 11.46
CA ASP A 82 12.23 11.99 11.06
C ASP A 82 12.80 11.76 9.65
N PRO A 83 13.39 10.58 9.37
CA PRO A 83 13.96 10.30 8.06
C PRO A 83 12.86 10.21 6.99
N GLN A 84 13.11 10.84 5.85
CA GLN A 84 12.16 10.90 4.76
C GLN A 84 12.04 9.56 4.04
N TRP A 85 10.86 9.30 3.49
CA TRP A 85 10.65 8.15 2.62
C TRP A 85 11.53 8.23 1.36
N ARG A 86 12.25 7.16 1.02
CA ARG A 86 13.25 7.11 -0.06
C ARG A 86 12.73 7.57 -1.43
N TRP A 87 11.42 7.47 -1.68
CA TRP A 87 10.79 7.88 -2.94
C TRP A 87 9.96 9.17 -2.85
N ALA A 88 10.10 9.94 -1.75
CA ALA A 88 9.32 11.16 -1.51
C ALA A 88 9.34 12.12 -2.72
N ASN A 89 10.52 12.30 -3.32
CA ASN A 89 10.74 13.18 -4.46
C ASN A 89 11.02 12.45 -5.79
N ALA A 90 10.88 11.12 -5.83
CA ALA A 90 11.10 10.31 -7.03
C ALA A 90 9.98 10.52 -8.07
N PRO A 91 10.20 10.34 -9.39
CA PRO A 91 9.13 10.42 -10.38
C PRO A 91 8.08 9.31 -10.19
N ALA A 92 6.85 9.52 -10.69
CA ALA A 92 5.76 8.56 -10.58
C ALA A 92 6.09 7.16 -11.16
N THR A 93 7.03 7.08 -12.10
CA THR A 93 7.54 5.82 -12.66
C THR A 93 8.24 4.93 -11.62
N ALA A 94 8.64 5.47 -10.47
CA ALA A 94 9.24 4.72 -9.36
C ALA A 94 8.21 4.12 -8.40
N LEU A 95 6.91 4.43 -8.55
CA LEU A 95 5.85 3.94 -7.65
C LEU A 95 5.76 2.41 -7.55
N PRO A 96 5.91 1.62 -8.65
CA PRO A 96 5.92 0.16 -8.55
C PRO A 96 7.05 -0.37 -7.65
N GLU A 97 8.27 0.18 -7.76
CA GLU A 97 9.39 -0.20 -6.89
C GLU A 97 9.06 0.14 -5.43
N ALA A 98 8.50 1.31 -5.19
CA ALA A 98 8.21 1.80 -3.85
C ALA A 98 7.11 0.97 -3.16
N LEU A 99 6.05 0.60 -3.89
CA LEU A 99 5.01 -0.32 -3.42
C LEU A 99 5.59 -1.71 -3.13
N ALA A 100 6.37 -2.28 -4.04
CA ALA A 100 6.98 -3.60 -3.87
C ALA A 100 7.90 -3.65 -2.64
N ALA A 101 8.71 -2.60 -2.43
CA ALA A 101 9.57 -2.48 -1.25
C ALA A 101 8.76 -2.41 0.05
N GLY A 102 7.71 -1.58 0.07
CA GLY A 102 6.79 -1.44 1.20
C GLY A 102 6.06 -2.74 1.52
N ASP A 103 5.54 -3.43 0.51
CA ASP A 103 4.85 -4.71 0.65
C ASP A 103 5.80 -5.80 1.20
N ALA A 104 7.03 -5.86 0.71
CA ALA A 104 8.03 -6.79 1.22
C ALA A 104 8.41 -6.48 2.69
N ALA A 105 8.49 -5.20 3.07
CA ALA A 105 8.74 -4.81 4.45
C ALA A 105 7.57 -5.16 5.37
N ALA A 106 6.34 -4.94 4.92
CA ALA A 106 5.12 -5.31 5.66
C ALA A 106 5.04 -6.81 5.92
N VAL A 107 5.30 -7.64 4.89
CA VAL A 107 5.34 -9.10 5.04
C VAL A 107 6.41 -9.53 6.05
N ARG A 108 7.65 -9.02 5.93
CA ARG A 108 8.72 -9.34 6.89
C ARG A 108 8.35 -8.97 8.32
N ALA A 109 7.75 -7.80 8.52
CA ALA A 109 7.33 -7.34 9.84
C ALA A 109 6.27 -8.28 10.44
N VAL A 110 5.25 -8.65 9.65
CA VAL A 110 4.19 -9.58 10.09
C VAL A 110 4.74 -10.97 10.41
N GLU A 111 5.61 -11.51 9.56
CA GLU A 111 6.25 -12.81 9.79
C GLU A 111 7.11 -12.79 11.05
N ALA A 112 7.91 -11.72 11.26
CA ALA A 112 8.76 -11.57 12.43
C ALA A 112 7.97 -11.51 13.74
N HIS A 113 6.92 -10.66 13.81
CA HIS A 113 6.10 -10.51 15.01
C HIS A 113 5.24 -11.75 15.30
N ARG A 114 4.75 -12.45 14.26
CA ARG A 114 4.09 -13.75 14.48
C ARG A 114 5.05 -14.84 14.95
N ALA A 115 6.28 -14.87 14.42
CA ALA A 115 7.29 -15.85 14.83
C ALA A 115 7.77 -15.63 16.27
N SER A 116 7.89 -14.37 16.71
CA SER A 116 8.27 -14.04 18.09
C SER A 116 7.12 -14.20 19.08
N GLY A 117 5.87 -14.07 18.62
CA GLY A 117 4.68 -14.01 19.48
C GLY A 117 4.45 -12.64 20.12
N GLU A 118 5.33 -11.67 19.85
CA GLU A 118 5.21 -10.30 20.37
C GLU A 118 4.35 -9.44 19.42
N PRO A 119 3.36 -8.69 19.94
CA PRO A 119 2.56 -7.80 19.12
C PRO A 119 3.42 -6.66 18.54
N PHE A 120 2.87 -5.95 17.55
CA PHE A 120 3.45 -4.68 17.13
C PHE A 120 3.45 -3.66 18.28
N ALA A 121 4.41 -2.73 18.25
CA ALA A 121 4.40 -1.62 19.19
C ALA A 121 3.16 -0.74 18.96
N ASP A 122 2.61 -0.19 20.03
CA ASP A 122 1.42 0.68 19.99
C ASP A 122 1.69 2.02 20.71
N PRO A 123 2.69 2.80 20.26
CA PRO A 123 3.15 3.99 20.99
C PRO A 123 2.07 5.08 21.11
N TRP A 124 1.08 5.06 20.21
CA TRP A 124 -0.03 6.01 20.15
C TRP A 124 -1.33 5.48 20.77
N ASN A 125 -1.32 4.25 21.30
CA ASN A 125 -2.47 3.59 21.89
C ASN A 125 -3.68 3.54 20.93
N GLU A 126 -3.42 3.24 19.67
CA GLU A 126 -4.41 3.14 18.59
C GLU A 126 -4.94 1.71 18.41
N GLY A 127 -4.46 0.75 19.20
CA GLY A 127 -4.85 -0.65 19.08
C GLY A 127 -4.14 -1.32 17.89
N THR A 128 -2.87 -1.01 17.68
CA THR A 128 -2.07 -1.43 16.52
C THR A 128 -2.04 -2.96 16.32
N TYR A 129 -3.02 -3.48 15.58
CA TYR A 129 -3.19 -4.89 15.19
C TYR A 129 -3.04 -5.89 16.34
N GLN A 130 -3.47 -5.51 17.56
CA GLN A 130 -3.19 -6.26 18.81
C GLN A 130 -3.70 -7.70 18.82
N SER A 131 -4.73 -8.01 18.03
CA SER A 131 -5.27 -9.37 17.98
C SER A 131 -4.45 -10.32 17.09
N ASP A 132 -3.83 -9.79 16.04
CA ASP A 132 -2.93 -10.54 15.15
C ASP A 132 -2.15 -9.59 14.23
N PRO A 133 -0.80 -9.64 14.17
CA PRO A 133 0.00 -8.85 13.23
C PRO A 133 -0.46 -8.97 11.77
N ALA A 134 -1.03 -10.12 11.38
CA ALA A 134 -1.58 -10.37 10.05
C ALA A 134 -2.68 -9.37 9.64
N GLN A 135 -3.36 -8.74 10.60
CA GLN A 135 -4.35 -7.70 10.32
C GLN A 135 -3.77 -6.49 9.59
N PHE A 136 -2.46 -6.23 9.72
CA PHE A 136 -1.81 -5.18 8.95
C PHE A 136 -1.88 -5.45 7.43
N LEU A 137 -1.65 -6.70 7.00
CA LEU A 137 -1.75 -7.05 5.58
C LEU A 137 -3.20 -6.97 5.08
N MET A 138 -4.16 -7.39 5.92
CA MET A 138 -5.59 -7.26 5.58
C MET A 138 -6.02 -5.79 5.44
N HIS A 139 -5.60 -4.94 6.40
CA HIS A 139 -5.86 -3.50 6.34
C HIS A 139 -5.28 -2.89 5.07
N THR A 140 -4.06 -3.28 4.71
CA THR A 140 -3.39 -2.83 3.49
C THR A 140 -4.16 -3.21 2.21
N ILE A 141 -4.70 -4.44 2.12
CA ILE A 141 -5.54 -4.87 0.97
C ILE A 141 -6.80 -4.02 0.84
N VAL A 142 -7.48 -3.76 1.96
CA VAL A 142 -8.72 -2.96 1.98
C VAL A 142 -8.44 -1.50 1.67
N HIS A 143 -7.36 -0.94 2.24
CA HIS A 143 -6.89 0.43 1.99
C HIS A 143 -6.55 0.65 0.51
N ASP A 144 -5.81 -0.27 -0.09
CA ASP A 144 -5.50 -0.21 -1.52
C ASP A 144 -6.76 -0.28 -2.37
N SER A 145 -7.69 -1.18 -2.04
CA SER A 145 -8.95 -1.32 -2.78
C SER A 145 -9.79 -0.04 -2.71
N HIS A 146 -9.79 0.64 -1.56
CA HIS A 146 -10.44 1.94 -1.39
C HIS A 146 -9.85 3.00 -2.33
N HIS A 147 -8.52 3.14 -2.37
CA HIS A 147 -7.86 4.11 -3.25
C HIS A 147 -7.93 3.74 -4.73
N ARG A 148 -7.90 2.45 -5.08
CA ARG A 148 -8.14 1.98 -6.45
C ARG A 148 -9.53 2.42 -6.94
N GLY A 149 -10.57 2.32 -6.11
CA GLY A 149 -11.90 2.81 -6.47
C GLY A 149 -11.95 4.32 -6.74
N GLN A 150 -11.21 5.11 -5.96
CA GLN A 150 -11.07 6.55 -6.18
C GLN A 150 -10.32 6.85 -7.49
N ILE A 151 -9.20 6.17 -7.74
CA ILE A 151 -8.43 6.31 -8.98
C ILE A 151 -9.28 5.97 -10.21
N LEU A 152 -9.99 4.82 -10.20
CA LEU A 152 -10.86 4.43 -11.31
C LEU A 152 -11.98 5.46 -11.57
N SER A 153 -12.47 6.12 -10.52
CA SER A 153 -13.44 7.20 -10.65
C SER A 153 -12.83 8.44 -11.33
N LEU A 154 -11.60 8.81 -10.97
CA LEU A 154 -10.86 9.90 -11.60
C LEU A 154 -10.55 9.61 -13.07
N LEU A 155 -10.18 8.37 -13.41
CA LEU A 155 -9.94 7.97 -14.81
C LEU A 155 -11.21 8.11 -15.67
N ARG A 156 -12.36 7.72 -15.12
CA ARG A 156 -13.66 7.88 -15.79
C ARG A 156 -14.01 9.36 -15.99
N GLN A 157 -13.81 10.18 -14.96
CA GLN A 157 -14.04 11.64 -15.05
C GLN A 157 -13.05 12.33 -16.00
N GLY A 158 -11.82 11.82 -16.07
CA GLY A 158 -10.76 12.29 -16.97
C GLY A 158 -10.95 11.91 -18.44
N GLY A 159 -12.04 11.22 -18.78
CA GLY A 159 -12.44 10.99 -20.18
C GLY A 159 -12.09 9.62 -20.74
N ARG A 160 -11.67 8.64 -19.93
CA ARG A 160 -11.62 7.25 -20.41
C ARG A 160 -13.00 6.80 -20.88
N THR A 161 -13.05 6.22 -22.08
CA THR A 161 -14.24 5.62 -22.65
C THR A 161 -14.68 4.38 -21.86
N PRO A 162 -15.95 3.95 -21.95
CA PRO A 162 -16.42 2.69 -21.36
C PRO A 162 -15.53 1.51 -21.73
N GLU A 163 -15.13 1.39 -23.00
CA GLU A 163 -14.29 0.29 -23.49
C GLU A 163 -12.89 0.31 -22.86
N GLN A 164 -12.31 1.50 -22.64
CA GLN A 164 -11.04 1.64 -21.93
C GLN A 164 -11.15 1.31 -20.43
N MET A 165 -12.31 1.57 -19.82
CA MET A 165 -12.58 1.20 -18.43
C MET A 165 -12.82 -0.31 -18.30
N ASP A 166 -13.56 -0.93 -19.23
CA ASP A 166 -13.77 -2.38 -19.27
C ASP A 166 -12.44 -3.13 -19.47
N ALA A 167 -11.54 -2.58 -20.28
CA ALA A 167 -10.19 -3.12 -20.44
C ALA A 167 -9.38 -3.07 -19.14
N LEU A 168 -9.57 -2.04 -18.30
CA LEU A 168 -8.95 -1.99 -16.98
C LEU A 168 -9.51 -3.07 -16.07
N ASP A 169 -10.82 -3.34 -16.09
CA ASP A 169 -11.47 -4.32 -15.22
C ASP A 169 -10.90 -5.75 -15.34
N ALA A 170 -10.13 -6.04 -16.39
CA ALA A 170 -9.32 -7.25 -16.48
C ALA A 170 -8.40 -7.48 -15.26
N HIS A 171 -8.00 -6.43 -14.52
CA HIS A 171 -7.23 -6.59 -13.29
C HIS A 171 -7.96 -7.42 -12.23
N TRP A 172 -9.30 -7.46 -12.24
CA TRP A 172 -10.07 -8.31 -11.33
C TRP A 172 -9.92 -9.81 -11.61
N ALA A 173 -9.49 -10.20 -12.82
CA ALA A 173 -9.25 -11.60 -13.16
C ALA A 173 -8.16 -12.23 -12.27
N ILE A 174 -7.22 -11.43 -11.76
CA ILE A 174 -6.14 -11.85 -10.86
C ILE A 174 -6.69 -12.53 -9.59
N TRP A 175 -7.88 -12.11 -9.13
CA TRP A 175 -8.50 -12.70 -7.95
C TRP A 175 -9.14 -14.07 -8.19
N ARG A 176 -9.36 -14.47 -9.45
CA ARG A 176 -10.04 -15.73 -9.82
C ARG A 176 -9.09 -16.83 -10.31
N GLU A 177 -7.78 -16.59 -10.27
CA GLU A 177 -6.74 -17.59 -10.57
C GLU A 177 -6.74 -18.75 -9.57
#